data_AF-A0A960IZ11-F1
#
_entry.id   AF-A0A960IZ11-F1
#
_cell.length_a   1.000
_cell.length_b   1.000
_cell.length_c   1.000
_cell.angle_alpha   90.00
_cell.angle_beta   90.00
_cell.angle_gamma   90.00
#
_symmetry.space_group_name_H-M   'P 1'
#
loop_
_entity.id
_entity.type
_entity.pdbx_description
1 polymer ?
#
loop_
_entity_poly.entity_id
_entity_poly.type
_entity_poly.pdbx_seq_one_letter_code
_entity_poly.pdbx_strand_id
1 'polypeptide(L)'
;MLSHPQIVEAAETLFTPVCIHNNSKRESDLAAMKRFREPAWNNPVTRVVDRDGKDLVARNGDGWSVAALAAQMRRGLEAAKRPVPVWLALLERDAAAGGRAVETAIFGMT
;
A
#
# COMPACT_ATOMS: atom_id res chain seq x y z
N MET A 1 -4.48 0.78 -9.03
CA MET A 1 -4.28 0.55 -7.58
C MET A 1 -3.76 1.81 -6.89
N LEU A 2 -2.55 2.30 -7.19
CA LEU A 2 -1.93 3.43 -6.47
C LEU A 2 -2.70 4.76 -6.60
N SER A 3 -3.52 4.92 -7.65
CA SER A 3 -4.39 6.08 -7.83
C SER A 3 -5.77 5.93 -7.17
N HIS A 4 -6.03 4.84 -6.44
CA HIS A 4 -7.31 4.65 -5.76
C HIS A 4 -7.45 5.70 -4.64
N PRO A 5 -8.53 6.51 -4.59
CA PRO A 5 -8.60 7.67 -3.69
C PRO A 5 -8.33 7.34 -2.22
N GLN A 6 -8.94 6.28 -1.69
CA GLN A 6 -8.73 5.88 -0.28
C GLN A 6 -7.34 5.28 0.00
N ILE A 7 -6.64 4.78 -1.03
CA ILE A 7 -5.25 4.35 -0.88
C ILE A 7 -4.33 5.57 -0.81
N VAL A 8 -4.59 6.59 -1.63
CA VAL A 8 -3.87 7.87 -1.57
C VAL A 8 -4.07 8.51 -0.21
N GLU A 9 -5.31 8.60 0.26
CA GLU A 9 -5.64 9.11 1.59
C GLU A 9 -4.89 8.33 2.69
N ALA A 10 -4.90 6.99 2.64
CA ALA A 10 -4.16 6.16 3.60
C ALA A 10 -2.65 6.47 3.59
N ALA A 11 -2.07 6.55 2.40
CA ALA A 11 -0.64 6.79 2.23
C ALA A 11 -0.22 8.16 2.77
N GLU A 12 -1.01 9.20 2.52
CA GLU A 12 -0.69 10.58 2.90
C GLU A 12 -1.01 10.88 4.37
N THR A 13 -2.04 10.25 4.95
CA THR A 13 -2.47 10.53 6.34
C THR A 13 -1.83 9.61 7.38
N LEU A 14 -1.52 8.36 6.99
CA LEU A 14 -1.04 7.34 7.94
C LEU A 14 0.45 7.03 7.79
N PHE A 15 1.07 7.38 6.66
CA PHE A 15 2.47 7.08 6.36
C PHE A 15 3.23 8.33 5.87
N THR A 16 4.54 8.18 5.72
CA THR A 16 5.36 9.10 4.93
C THR A 16 5.58 8.44 3.56
N PRO A 17 4.84 8.83 2.51
CA PRO A 17 4.96 8.20 1.21
C PRO A 17 6.29 8.58 0.56
N VAL A 18 6.99 7.59 0.01
CA VAL A 18 8.23 7.78 -0.74
C VAL A 18 8.13 7.00 -2.05
N CYS A 19 8.45 7.66 -3.16
CA CYS A 19 8.53 7.03 -4.48
C CYS A 19 9.99 6.96 -4.92
N ILE A 20 10.46 5.75 -5.22
CA ILE A 20 11.80 5.49 -5.75
C ILE A 20 11.63 4.94 -7.17
N HIS A 21 12.26 5.62 -8.13
CA HIS A 21 12.22 5.20 -9.53
C HIS A 21 13.34 4.18 -9.79
N ASN A 22 12.96 2.94 -10.12
CA ASN A 22 13.89 1.84 -10.35
C ASN A 22 14.50 1.80 -11.77
N ASN A 23 14.12 2.75 -12.63
CA ASN A 23 14.66 3.01 -13.96
C ASN A 23 15.46 4.34 -14.00
N SER A 24 15.89 4.81 -12.83
CA SER A 24 16.53 6.11 -12.65
C SER A 24 18.05 6.02 -12.70
N LYS A 25 18.68 7.12 -13.11
CA LYS A 25 20.13 7.36 -12.97
C LYS A 25 20.46 8.30 -11.80
N ARG A 26 19.45 8.74 -11.03
CA ARG A 26 19.64 9.64 -9.89
C ARG A 26 20.32 8.88 -8.75
N GLU A 27 21.34 9.49 -8.16
CA GLU A 27 22.13 8.87 -7.10
C GLU A 27 21.29 8.47 -5.88
N SER A 28 20.30 9.29 -5.50
CA SER A 28 19.38 8.99 -4.40
C SER A 28 18.54 7.73 -4.63
N ASP A 29 18.04 7.53 -5.85
CA ASP A 29 17.25 6.35 -6.21
C ASP A 29 18.14 5.10 -6.22
N LEU A 30 19.34 5.20 -6.82
CA LEU A 30 20.32 4.12 -6.85
C LEU A 30 20.78 3.72 -5.44
N ALA A 31 20.97 4.70 -4.54
CA ALA A 31 21.31 4.45 -3.14
C ALA A 31 20.18 3.71 -2.41
N ALA A 32 18.92 4.12 -2.63
CA ALA A 32 17.76 3.43 -2.06
C ALA A 32 17.65 1.99 -2.57
N MET A 33 17.78 1.78 -3.89
CA MET A 33 17.76 0.44 -4.49
C MET A 33 18.86 -0.45 -3.91
N LYS A 34 20.08 0.07 -3.73
CA LYS A 34 21.18 -0.66 -3.08
C LYS A 34 20.86 -0.98 -1.61
N ARG A 35 20.33 -0.03 -0.85
CA ARG A 35 19.97 -0.19 0.57
C ARG A 35 18.90 -1.27 0.79
N PHE A 36 17.92 -1.35 -0.10
CA PHE A 36 16.83 -2.32 -0.05
C PHE A 36 17.07 -3.57 -0.90
N ARG A 37 18.21 -3.64 -1.59
CA ARG A 37 18.58 -4.71 -2.52
C ARG A 37 17.51 -4.96 -3.58
N GLU A 38 16.92 -3.89 -4.10
CA GLU A 38 15.92 -3.95 -5.15
C GLU A 38 16.58 -3.89 -6.54
N PRO A 39 16.21 -4.79 -7.48
CA PRO A 39 16.74 -4.75 -8.82
C PRO A 39 16.16 -3.56 -9.61
N ALA A 40 16.94 -3.11 -10.60
CA ALA A 40 16.48 -2.12 -11.56
C ALA A 40 15.49 -2.74 -12.55
N TRP A 41 14.63 -1.91 -13.16
CA TRP A 41 13.73 -2.31 -14.23
C TRP A 41 12.81 -3.50 -13.90
N ASN A 42 12.41 -3.66 -12.64
CA ASN A 42 11.43 -4.65 -12.22
C ASN A 42 10.02 -4.06 -12.13
N ASN A 43 9.03 -4.93 -11.91
CA ASN A 43 7.67 -4.49 -11.63
C ASN A 43 7.61 -3.66 -10.33
N PRO A 44 6.67 -2.70 -10.22
CA PRO A 44 6.53 -1.88 -9.02
C PRO A 44 6.34 -2.72 -7.77
N VAL A 45 7.09 -2.37 -6.73
CA VAL A 45 7.04 -3.04 -5.42
C VAL A 45 6.72 -2.03 -4.34
N THR A 46 6.01 -2.48 -3.31
CA THR A 46 5.70 -1.67 -2.13
C THR A 46 6.29 -2.28 -0.86
N ARG A 47 6.84 -1.42 -0.01
CA ARG A 47 7.43 -1.77 1.28
C ARG A 47 6.88 -0.84 2.36
N VAL A 48 6.69 -1.36 3.55
CA VAL A 48 6.42 -0.57 4.76
C VAL A 48 7.57 -0.80 5.72
N VAL A 49 8.26 0.27 6.06
CA VAL A 49 9.50 0.24 6.83
C VAL A 49 9.38 1.12 8.08
N ASP A 50 10.20 0.82 9.08
CA ASP A 50 10.39 1.70 10.23
C ASP A 50 11.37 2.85 9.92
N ARG A 51 11.65 3.68 10.93
CA ARG A 51 12.59 4.80 10.86
C ARG A 51 14.02 4.40 10.52
N ASP A 52 14.39 3.15 10.77
CA ASP A 52 15.73 2.60 10.52
C ASP A 52 15.82 1.94 9.13
N GLY A 53 14.70 1.96 8.38
CA GLY A 53 14.58 1.36 7.06
C GLY A 53 14.52 -0.17 7.12
N LYS A 54 14.05 -0.74 8.23
CA LYS A 54 13.77 -2.17 8.35
C LYS A 54 12.33 -2.44 7.98
N ASP A 55 12.10 -3.48 7.18
CA ASP A 55 10.75 -3.89 6.80
C ASP A 55 9.94 -4.29 8.04
N LEU A 56 8.78 -3.65 8.23
CA LEU A 56 7.81 -3.98 9.28
C LEU A 56 6.93 -5.17 8.87
N VAL A 57 6.74 -5.36 7.57
CA VAL A 57 5.95 -6.43 6.97
C VAL A 57 6.64 -6.93 5.70
N ALA A 58 6.20 -8.08 5.20
CA ALA A 58 6.76 -8.64 3.97
C ALA A 58 6.65 -7.65 2.79
N ARG A 59 7.71 -7.60 1.99
CA ARG A 59 7.78 -6.91 0.70
C ARG A 59 6.64 -7.39 -0.20
N ASN A 60 5.88 -6.47 -0.77
CA ASN A 60 4.83 -6.79 -1.73
C ASN A 60 5.34 -6.58 -3.16
N GLY A 61 5.70 -7.69 -3.82
CA GLY A 61 6.21 -7.68 -5.19
C GLY A 61 5.21 -8.12 -6.25
N ASP A 62 4.15 -8.84 -5.85
CA ASP A 62 3.23 -9.53 -6.77
C ASP A 62 1.76 -9.18 -6.50
N GLY A 63 1.46 -8.51 -5.39
CA GLY A 63 0.11 -8.11 -4.98
C GLY A 63 -0.29 -6.74 -5.51
N TRP A 64 -0.51 -6.61 -6.82
CA TRP A 64 -0.92 -5.36 -7.48
C TRP A 64 -2.45 -5.13 -7.43
N SER A 65 -3.07 -5.29 -6.25
CA SER A 65 -4.49 -5.03 -6.04
C SER A 65 -4.74 -4.10 -4.86
N VAL A 66 -5.86 -3.37 -4.89
CA VAL A 66 -6.25 -2.47 -3.78
C VAL A 66 -6.35 -3.24 -2.47
N ALA A 67 -6.90 -4.46 -2.50
CA ALA A 67 -6.97 -5.34 -1.34
C ALA A 67 -5.59 -5.70 -0.79
N ALA A 68 -4.64 -6.09 -1.65
CA ALA A 68 -3.29 -6.46 -1.23
C ALA A 68 -2.53 -5.28 -0.61
N LEU A 69 -2.65 -4.09 -1.20
CA LEU A 69 -2.01 -2.89 -0.67
C LEU A 69 -2.67 -2.40 0.63
N ALA A 70 -4.00 -2.40 0.72
CA ALA A 70 -4.73 -2.06 1.95
C ALA A 70 -4.36 -3.03 3.09
N ALA A 71 -4.29 -4.33 2.81
CA ALA A 71 -3.83 -5.34 3.76
C ALA A 71 -2.38 -5.09 4.21
N GLN A 72 -1.47 -4.72 3.28
CA GLN A 72 -0.09 -4.40 3.62
C GLN A 72 0.00 -3.16 4.52
N MET A 73 -0.76 -2.10 4.21
CA MET A 73 -0.84 -0.89 5.04
C MET A 73 -1.37 -1.21 6.44
N ARG A 74 -2.47 -1.95 6.55
CA ARG A 74 -3.03 -2.36 7.85
C ARG A 74 -2.00 -3.12 8.68
N ARG A 75 -1.38 -4.16 8.12
CA ARG A 75 -0.36 -4.96 8.83
C ARG A 75 0.83 -4.10 9.24
N GLY A 76 1.21 -3.12 8.42
CA GLY A 76 2.26 -2.15 8.75
C GLY A 76 1.93 -1.30 9.98
N LEU A 77 0.70 -0.80 10.06
CA LEU A 77 0.22 -0.06 11.24
C LEU A 77 0.16 -0.94 12.48
N GLU A 78 -0.32 -2.18 12.36
CA GLU A 78 -0.35 -3.16 13.46
C GLU A 78 1.06 -3.47 13.99
N ALA A 79 2.01 -3.73 13.08
CA ALA A 79 3.41 -3.98 13.42
C ALA A 79 4.06 -2.76 14.11
N ALA A 80 3.69 -1.55 13.70
CA ALA A 80 4.10 -0.30 14.33
C ALA A 80 3.32 0.04 15.61
N LYS A 81 2.36 -0.80 16.03
CA LYS A 81 1.45 -0.57 17.17
C LYS A 81 0.69 0.76 17.05
N ARG A 82 0.34 1.14 15.83
CA ARG A 82 -0.47 2.33 15.52
C ARG A 82 -1.93 1.95 15.33
N PRO A 83 -2.87 2.85 15.64
CA PRO A 83 -4.29 2.58 15.40
C PRO A 83 -4.53 2.41 13.90
N VAL A 84 -5.27 1.35 13.55
CA VAL A 84 -5.77 1.12 12.20
C VAL A 84 -7.14 1.78 12.06
N PRO A 85 -7.33 2.75 11.16
CA PRO A 85 -8.64 3.32 10.92
C PRO A 85 -9.62 2.26 10.40
N VAL A 86 -10.85 2.26 10.93
CA VAL A 86 -11.88 1.27 10.56
C VAL A 86 -12.12 1.24 9.05
N TRP A 87 -12.14 2.40 8.39
CA TRP A 87 -12.36 2.50 6.96
C TRP A 87 -11.28 1.80 6.13
N LEU A 88 -10.04 1.72 6.60
CA LEU A 88 -8.96 1.03 5.89
C LEU A 88 -9.17 -0.49 5.91
N ALA A 89 -9.65 -1.01 7.05
CA ALA A 89 -10.01 -2.42 7.17
C ALA A 89 -11.25 -2.76 6.33
N LEU A 90 -12.23 -1.84 6.22
CA LEU A 90 -13.38 -2.00 5.33
C LEU A 90 -12.94 -1.98 3.86
N LEU A 91 -12.06 -1.05 3.46
CA LEU A 91 -11.51 -1.00 2.11
C LEU A 91 -10.83 -2.31 1.70
N GLU A 92 -10.02 -2.90 2.58
CA GLU A 92 -9.40 -4.22 2.35
C GLU A 92 -10.46 -5.30 2.06
N ARG A 93 -11.51 -5.35 2.91
CA ARG A 93 -12.59 -6.33 2.78
C ARG A 93 -13.41 -6.13 1.50
N ASP A 94 -13.80 -4.90 1.21
CA ASP A 94 -14.62 -4.57 0.04
C ASP A 94 -13.85 -4.82 -1.25
N ALA A 95 -12.57 -4.42 -1.31
CA ALA A 95 -11.72 -4.67 -2.47
C ALA A 95 -11.45 -6.17 -2.68
N ALA A 96 -11.40 -6.97 -1.61
CA ALA A 96 -11.32 -8.43 -1.71
C ALA A 96 -12.65 -9.08 -2.09
N ALA A 97 -13.77 -8.46 -1.72
CA ALA A 97 -15.13 -8.91 -1.98
C ALA A 97 -15.66 -8.50 -3.36
N GLY A 98 -15.08 -7.50 -4.03
CA GLY A 98 -15.51 -7.00 -5.35
C GLY A 98 -15.51 -8.03 -6.49
N GLY A 99 -15.10 -9.28 -6.24
CA GLY A 99 -15.29 -10.44 -7.12
C GLY A 99 -16.44 -11.38 -6.73
N ARG A 100 -17.23 -11.06 -5.69
CA ARG A 100 -18.42 -11.79 -5.24
C ARG A 100 -19.66 -10.92 -5.44
N ALA A 101 -20.78 -11.57 -5.74
CA ALA A 101 -22.06 -10.95 -6.09
C ALA A 101 -22.41 -9.80 -5.14
N VAL A 102 -22.28 -8.58 -5.65
CA VAL A 102 -22.74 -7.36 -4.97
C VAL A 102 -24.25 -7.29 -5.14
N GLU A 103 -24.98 -7.34 -4.02
CA GLU A 103 -26.42 -7.07 -4.00
C GLU A 103 -26.63 -5.57 -4.22
N THR A 104 -27.46 -5.23 -5.21
CA THR A 104 -27.78 -3.84 -5.54
C THR A 104 -29.02 -3.43 -4.74
N ALA A 105 -28.91 -2.37 -3.94
CA ALA A 105 -30.06 -1.75 -3.27
C ALA A 105 -30.28 -0.34 -3.82
N ILE A 106 -31.54 -0.01 -4.13
CA ILE A 106 -31.95 1.35 -4.54
C ILE A 106 -32.46 2.07 -3.29
N PHE A 107 -31.78 3.17 -2.93
CA PHE A 107 -32.27 4.07 -1.89
C PHE A 107 -32.95 5.26 -2.54
N GLY A 108 -34.28 5.32 -2.45
CA GLY A 108 -35.04 6.52 -2.74
C GLY A 108 -34.90 7.48 -1.56
N MET A 109 -34.17 8.58 -1.73
CA MET A 109 -34.21 9.68 -0.77
C MET A 109 -35.28 10.67 -1.24
N THR A 110 -36.34 10.80 -0.43
CA THR A 110 -37.41 11.81 -0.56
C THR A 110 -36.99 13.16 -0.03
#